data_AF-A0A7S0JW48-F1
#
_entry.id   AF-A0A7S0JW48-F1
#
_cell.length_a   1.000
_cell.length_b   1.000
_cell.length_c   1.000
_cell.angle_alpha   90.00
_cell.angle_beta   90.00
_cell.angle_gamma   90.00
#
_symmetry.space_group_name_H-M   'P 1'
#
loop_
_entity.id
_entity.type
_entity.pdbx_description
1 polymer ?
#
loop_
_entity_poly.entity_id
_entity_poly.type
_entity_poly.pdbx_seq_one_letter_code
_entity_poly.pdbx_strand_id
1 'polypeptide(L)'
;SRPAYLCPLGDVLYFVATPSSGRDVLYEFSHAAGARQVDDFSSGNSGNYARFVRALNGSVYFRAQSSSVGAELYKYTPGVGSSVVKNFLPGSWSTDPTYLVAVGDDLYFLGYASTNTYDRTLMKYSPATDTMQVVPTSGVSKFLLLFPFQGTVALAVIGSG
;
A
#
# COMPACT_ATOMS: atom_id res chain seq x y z
N SER A 1 -17.51 -6.83 12.57
CA SER A 1 -16.40 -6.19 11.84
C SER A 1 -16.35 -6.75 10.42
N ARG A 2 -15.66 -6.08 9.50
CA ARG A 2 -15.46 -6.56 8.11
C ARG A 2 -13.95 -6.71 7.86
N PRO A 3 -13.34 -7.88 8.14
CA PRO A 3 -11.93 -8.08 7.86
C PRO A 3 -11.68 -8.06 6.35
N ALA A 4 -10.61 -7.38 5.94
CA ALA A 4 -10.22 -7.21 4.54
C ALA A 4 -8.70 -7.16 4.41
N TYR A 5 -8.21 -7.32 3.18
CA TYR A 5 -6.79 -7.18 2.84
C TYR A 5 -5.88 -8.09 3.68
N LEU A 6 -6.24 -9.37 3.78
CA LEU A 6 -5.45 -10.38 4.46
C LEU A 6 -4.06 -10.48 3.84
N CYS A 7 -3.03 -10.46 4.68
CA CYS A 7 -1.65 -10.44 4.28
C CYS A 7 -0.78 -11.23 5.27
N PRO A 8 -0.29 -12.42 4.90
CA PRO A 8 0.64 -13.15 5.74
C PRO A 8 2.01 -12.45 5.77
N LEU A 9 2.65 -12.42 6.93
CA LEU A 9 4.03 -12.02 7.15
C LEU A 9 4.67 -12.99 8.15
N GLY A 10 5.46 -13.94 7.64
CA GLY A 10 5.89 -15.10 8.42
C GLY A 10 4.67 -15.91 8.89
N ASP A 11 4.66 -16.28 10.18
CA ASP A 11 3.56 -17.04 10.81
C ASP A 11 2.39 -16.18 11.31
N VAL A 12 2.43 -14.87 11.02
CA VAL A 12 1.42 -13.92 11.48
C VAL A 12 0.60 -13.43 10.30
N LEU A 13 -0.72 -13.47 10.44
CA LEU A 13 -1.65 -12.91 9.46
C LEU A 13 -2.00 -11.48 9.84
N TYR A 14 -1.66 -10.51 8.99
CA TYR A 14 -2.10 -9.13 9.13
C TYR A 14 -3.34 -8.87 8.29
N PHE A 15 -4.25 -8.05 8.80
CA PHE A 15 -5.47 -7.66 8.07
C PHE A 15 -6.03 -6.37 8.64
N VAL A 16 -6.80 -5.66 7.82
CA VAL A 16 -7.53 -4.47 8.25
C VAL A 16 -8.94 -4.88 8.63
N ALA A 17 -9.45 -4.35 9.74
CA ALA A 17 -10.85 -4.50 10.09
C ALA A 17 -11.40 -3.19 10.69
N THR A 18 -12.67 -2.92 10.41
CA THR A 18 -13.42 -1.81 11.01
C THR A 18 -14.23 -2.34 12.21
N PRO A 19 -13.88 -1.99 13.46
CA PRO A 19 -14.67 -2.31 14.64
C PRO A 19 -15.84 -1.32 14.81
N SER A 20 -16.63 -1.46 15.88
CA SER A 20 -17.81 -0.61 16.15
C SER A 20 -17.49 0.88 16.31
N SER A 21 -16.22 1.24 16.53
CA SER A 21 -15.72 2.62 16.50
C SER A 21 -15.74 3.25 15.11
N GLY A 22 -15.92 2.45 14.05
CA GLY A 22 -16.09 2.92 12.67
C GLY A 22 -14.79 3.32 11.95
N ARG A 23 -13.62 3.12 12.58
CA ARG A 23 -12.29 3.40 12.00
C ARG A 23 -11.60 2.09 11.58
N ASP A 24 -11.01 2.06 10.40
CA ASP A 24 -10.13 0.96 9.99
C ASP A 24 -8.91 0.85 10.91
N VAL A 25 -8.61 -0.37 11.34
CA VAL A 25 -7.55 -0.69 12.30
C VAL A 25 -6.74 -1.87 11.75
N LEU A 26 -5.42 -1.86 11.97
CA LEU A 26 -4.56 -3.00 11.67
C LEU A 26 -4.66 -4.02 12.80
N TYR A 27 -5.01 -5.24 12.41
CA TYR A 27 -4.98 -6.40 13.27
C TYR A 27 -3.89 -7.35 12.81
N GLU A 28 -3.40 -8.12 13.77
CA GLU A 28 -2.66 -9.33 13.51
C GLU A 28 -3.39 -10.53 14.12
N PHE A 29 -3.19 -11.70 13.54
CA PHE A 29 -3.69 -12.97 14.04
C PHE A 29 -2.60 -14.02 14.00
N SER A 30 -2.46 -14.75 15.11
CA SER A 30 -1.73 -16.00 15.17
C SER A 30 -2.58 -17.07 15.85
N HIS A 31 -2.31 -18.34 15.55
CA HIS A 31 -3.05 -19.44 16.19
C HIS A 31 -2.85 -19.46 17.71
N ALA A 32 -1.69 -19.03 18.19
CA ALA A 32 -1.37 -19.04 19.62
C ALA A 32 -2.01 -17.88 20.40
N ALA A 33 -2.08 -16.68 19.81
CA ALA A 33 -2.52 -15.47 20.49
C ALA A 33 -3.93 -14.99 20.08
N GLY A 34 -4.51 -15.58 19.04
CA GLY A 34 -5.74 -15.08 18.42
C GLY A 34 -5.52 -13.74 17.71
N ALA A 35 -6.61 -13.01 17.49
CA ALA A 35 -6.57 -11.71 16.82
C ALA A 35 -6.34 -10.59 17.84
N ARG A 36 -5.39 -9.69 17.55
CA ARG A 36 -5.15 -8.48 18.35
C ARG A 36 -4.93 -7.26 17.47
N GLN A 37 -5.41 -6.13 17.94
CA GLN A 37 -5.14 -4.83 17.32
C GLN A 37 -3.69 -4.45 17.57
N VAL A 38 -3.01 -3.96 16.52
CA VAL A 38 -1.59 -3.59 16.58
C VAL A 38 -1.30 -2.18 16.12
N ASP A 39 -2.21 -1.58 15.37
CA ASP A 39 -2.12 -0.18 14.98
C ASP A 39 -3.52 0.36 14.68
N ASP A 40 -3.83 1.55 15.16
CA ASP A 40 -5.11 2.23 14.91
C ASP A 40 -5.02 3.40 13.94
N PHE A 41 -3.81 3.58 13.37
CA PHE A 41 -3.44 4.63 12.44
C PHE A 41 -3.72 6.05 12.97
N SER A 42 -3.74 6.25 14.30
CA SER A 42 -4.18 7.51 14.94
C SER A 42 -3.31 8.73 14.63
N SER A 43 -2.05 8.55 14.24
CA SER A 43 -1.14 9.63 13.82
C SER A 43 -1.47 10.10 12.39
N GLY A 44 -2.60 10.81 12.27
CA GLY A 44 -3.04 11.41 11.03
C GLY A 44 -3.90 10.46 10.19
N ASN A 45 -5.04 10.02 10.69
CA ASN A 45 -6.00 9.32 9.83
C ASN A 45 -7.41 9.86 10.05
N SER A 46 -7.87 10.66 9.09
CA SER A 46 -9.25 11.10 9.00
C SER A 46 -10.01 10.20 7.99
N GLY A 47 -10.10 8.89 8.27
CA GLY A 47 -11.09 8.01 7.63
C GLY A 47 -10.62 6.62 7.16
N ASN A 48 -11.59 5.83 6.73
CA ASN A 48 -11.52 4.40 6.39
C ASN A 48 -10.75 4.09 5.09
N TYR A 49 -9.43 4.00 5.19
CA TYR A 49 -8.57 4.08 4.01
C TYR A 49 -7.37 3.13 3.96
N ALA A 50 -7.13 2.31 5.00
CA ALA A 50 -6.07 1.30 4.97
C ALA A 50 -6.46 0.19 3.98
N ARG A 51 -5.93 0.26 2.76
CA ARG A 51 -6.25 -0.66 1.67
C ARG A 51 -4.97 -1.21 1.05
N PHE A 52 -5.14 -2.34 0.35
CA PHE A 52 -4.08 -2.93 -0.49
C PHE A 52 -2.85 -3.39 0.31
N VAL A 53 -3.09 -4.04 1.45
CA VAL A 53 -2.04 -4.50 2.37
C VAL A 53 -1.13 -5.55 1.70
N ARG A 54 0.19 -5.37 1.82
CA ARG A 54 1.22 -6.29 1.30
C ARG A 54 2.43 -6.41 2.22
N ALA A 55 2.90 -7.64 2.41
CA ALA A 55 4.10 -7.93 3.16
C ALA A 55 5.32 -7.83 2.25
N LEU A 56 6.39 -7.21 2.75
CA LEU A 56 7.68 -7.13 2.09
C LEU A 56 8.76 -6.87 3.16
N ASN A 57 9.85 -7.63 3.13
CA ASN A 57 11.04 -7.41 3.97
C ASN A 57 10.74 -7.17 5.47
N GLY A 58 9.88 -8.00 6.07
CA GLY A 58 9.56 -7.90 7.51
C GLY A 58 8.55 -6.80 7.87
N SER A 59 8.01 -6.07 6.89
CA SER A 59 7.05 -4.99 7.10
C SER A 59 5.78 -5.21 6.29
N VAL A 60 4.71 -4.54 6.71
CA VAL A 60 3.42 -4.52 6.04
C VAL A 60 3.21 -3.13 5.43
N TYR A 61 3.06 -3.08 4.11
CA TYR A 61 2.85 -1.87 3.33
C TYR A 61 1.38 -1.73 2.95
N PHE A 62 0.87 -0.51 3.00
CA PHE A 62 -0.53 -0.23 2.70
C PHE A 62 -0.72 1.23 2.29
N ARG A 63 -1.82 1.51 1.60
CA ARG A 63 -2.26 2.88 1.34
C ARG A 63 -2.98 3.41 2.58
N ALA A 64 -2.62 4.59 3.08
CA ALA A 64 -3.37 5.30 4.12
C ALA A 64 -3.33 6.81 3.85
N GLN A 65 -4.16 7.59 4.54
CA GLN A 65 -4.31 9.03 4.30
C GLN A 65 -4.40 9.80 5.61
N SER A 66 -3.80 10.99 5.64
CA SER A 66 -3.92 11.93 6.76
C SER A 66 -4.54 13.26 6.32
N SER A 67 -4.89 14.09 7.30
CA SER A 67 -5.33 15.47 7.03
C SER A 67 -4.17 16.40 6.62
N SER A 68 -2.93 16.04 6.95
CA SER A 68 -1.73 16.84 6.69
C SER A 68 -0.94 16.38 5.45
N VAL A 69 -1.09 15.11 5.08
CA VAL A 69 -0.42 14.43 3.97
C VAL A 69 -1.50 13.58 3.31
N GLY A 70 -1.71 13.74 2.00
CA GLY A 70 -2.76 13.04 1.25
C GLY A 70 -2.68 11.51 1.34
N ALA A 71 -3.36 10.77 0.46
CA ALA A 71 -3.22 9.32 0.49
C ALA A 71 -1.83 8.89 -0.02
N GLU A 72 -1.05 8.27 0.85
CA GLU A 72 0.34 7.89 0.60
C GLU A 72 0.59 6.42 0.91
N LEU A 73 1.81 5.97 0.58
CA LEU A 73 2.30 4.66 0.98
C LEU A 73 2.77 4.72 2.44
N TYR A 74 2.22 3.84 3.26
CA TYR A 74 2.58 3.66 4.66
C TYR A 74 3.19 2.27 4.86
N LYS A 75 4.04 2.16 5.88
CA LYS A 75 4.59 0.89 6.36
C LYS A 75 4.27 0.73 7.84
N TYR A 76 3.90 -0.48 8.23
CA TYR A 76 3.88 -0.95 9.61
C TYR A 76 5.01 -1.94 9.80
N THR A 77 5.83 -1.71 10.82
CA THR A 77 6.89 -2.64 11.23
C THR A 77 6.53 -3.18 12.61
N PRO A 78 6.41 -4.51 12.78
CA PRO A 78 6.10 -5.12 14.08
C PRO A 78 7.03 -4.63 15.19
N GLY A 79 6.45 -4.20 16.31
CA GLY A 79 7.20 -3.65 17.45
C GLY A 79 7.65 -2.18 17.30
N VAL A 80 7.51 -1.57 16.12
CA VAL A 80 7.84 -0.15 15.86
C VAL A 80 6.58 0.69 15.62
N GLY A 81 5.59 0.13 14.90
CA GLY A 81 4.36 0.83 14.53
C GLY A 81 4.35 1.34 13.08
N SER A 82 3.32 2.12 12.74
CA SER A 82 3.13 2.68 11.40
C SER A 82 3.86 3.99 11.18
N SER A 83 4.37 4.18 9.96
CA SER A 83 4.93 5.44 9.47
C SER A 83 4.63 5.63 7.98
N VAL A 84 4.56 6.88 7.54
CA VAL A 84 4.55 7.20 6.11
C VAL A 84 5.90 6.81 5.52
N VAL A 85 5.89 6.11 4.39
CA VAL A 85 7.12 5.71 3.69
C VAL A 85 7.74 6.93 3.02
N LYS A 86 6.97 7.56 2.13
CA LYS A 86 7.39 8.74 1.39
C LYS A 86 6.17 9.47 0.87
N ASN A 87 6.24 10.80 0.86
CA ASN A 87 5.36 11.60 0.03
C ASN A 87 6.06 11.81 -1.32
N PHE A 88 5.48 11.31 -2.41
CA PHE A 88 6.07 11.47 -3.74
C PHE A 88 5.72 12.83 -4.36
N LEU A 89 4.54 13.35 -4.06
CA LEU A 89 4.04 14.61 -4.62
C LEU A 89 4.17 15.75 -3.60
N PRO A 90 4.45 16.98 -4.04
CA PRO A 90 4.58 18.09 -3.10
C PRO A 90 3.25 18.45 -2.43
N GLY A 91 3.31 18.93 -1.18
CA GLY A 91 2.14 19.46 -0.47
C GLY A 91 1.09 18.40 -0.13
N SER A 92 -0.19 18.76 -0.29
CA SER A 92 -1.35 17.90 -0.02
C SER A 92 -1.75 16.99 -1.19
N TRP A 93 -1.01 17.07 -2.31
CA TRP A 93 -1.19 16.13 -3.42
C TRP A 93 -0.84 14.72 -2.96
N SER A 94 -1.49 13.75 -3.61
CA SER A 94 -1.53 12.38 -3.13
C SER A 94 -1.01 11.43 -4.20
N THR A 95 -0.03 10.60 -3.85
CA THR A 95 0.42 9.50 -4.73
C THR A 95 -0.71 8.48 -4.95
N ASP A 96 -1.59 8.33 -3.96
CA ASP A 96 -2.75 7.43 -3.93
C ASP A 96 -2.43 6.01 -4.43
N PRO A 97 -1.50 5.30 -3.74
CA PRO A 97 -1.02 4.00 -4.21
C PRO A 97 -2.13 2.96 -4.18
N THR A 98 -2.26 2.21 -5.26
CA THR A 98 -3.25 1.14 -5.41
C THR A 98 -2.66 -0.09 -6.09
N TYR A 99 -3.31 -1.24 -5.94
CA TYR A 99 -2.83 -2.50 -6.50
C TYR A 99 -1.38 -2.80 -6.10
N LEU A 100 -1.06 -2.67 -4.81
CA LEU A 100 0.28 -2.99 -4.32
C LEU A 100 0.62 -4.45 -4.61
N VAL A 101 1.82 -4.67 -5.15
CA VAL A 101 2.37 -5.98 -5.47
C VAL A 101 3.86 -5.98 -5.07
N ALA A 102 4.25 -6.94 -4.24
CA ALA A 102 5.65 -7.20 -3.95
C ALA A 102 6.23 -8.12 -5.03
N VAL A 103 7.39 -7.75 -5.59
CA VAL A 103 8.15 -8.55 -6.57
C VAL A 103 9.63 -8.46 -6.23
N GLY A 104 10.22 -9.59 -5.85
CA GLY A 104 11.56 -9.61 -5.26
C GLY A 104 11.57 -8.77 -3.99
N ASP A 105 12.55 -7.87 -3.88
CA ASP A 105 12.73 -6.98 -2.74
C ASP A 105 12.01 -5.62 -2.89
N ASP A 106 11.24 -5.45 -3.97
CA ASP A 106 10.62 -4.18 -4.34
C ASP A 106 9.09 -4.24 -4.32
N LEU A 107 8.48 -3.07 -4.13
CA LEU A 107 7.03 -2.88 -4.17
C LEU A 107 6.63 -2.11 -5.42
N TYR A 108 5.67 -2.64 -6.17
CA TYR A 108 5.08 -1.99 -7.34
C TYR A 108 3.63 -1.65 -7.08
N PHE A 109 3.16 -0.53 -7.61
CA PHE A 109 1.78 -0.08 -7.45
C PHE A 109 1.40 0.92 -8.55
N LEU A 110 0.11 1.19 -8.71
CA LEU A 110 -0.37 2.30 -9.52
C LEU A 110 -0.56 3.53 -8.64
N GLY A 111 -0.02 4.66 -9.07
CA GLY A 111 -0.14 5.93 -8.36
C GLY A 111 0.02 7.13 -9.29
N TYR A 112 -0.34 8.30 -8.76
CA TYR A 112 -0.10 9.58 -9.44
C TYR A 112 1.35 9.99 -9.30
N ALA A 113 1.99 10.29 -10.43
CA ALA A 113 3.38 10.74 -10.47
C ALA A 113 3.54 12.24 -10.76
N SER A 114 2.43 12.94 -11.01
CA SER A 114 2.43 14.39 -11.21
C SER A 114 1.14 15.02 -10.69
N THR A 115 1.19 16.32 -10.41
CA THR A 115 0.01 17.12 -10.02
C THR A 115 -0.81 17.57 -11.23
N ASN A 116 -0.33 17.32 -12.45
CA ASN A 116 -0.88 17.90 -13.68
C ASN A 116 -1.71 16.91 -14.48
N THR A 117 -1.74 15.64 -14.07
CA THR A 117 -2.41 14.55 -14.77
C THR A 117 -3.17 13.67 -13.79
N TYR A 118 -4.36 13.22 -14.18
CA TYR A 118 -5.12 12.20 -13.45
C TYR A 118 -4.83 10.78 -13.95
N ASP A 119 -3.76 10.60 -14.73
CA ASP A 119 -3.33 9.29 -15.19
C ASP A 119 -2.46 8.64 -14.12
N ARG A 120 -2.82 7.40 -13.78
CA ARG A 120 -2.02 6.58 -12.87
C ARG A 120 -0.93 5.88 -13.66
N THR A 121 0.28 5.93 -13.12
CA THR A 121 1.47 5.31 -13.72
C THR A 121 1.91 4.13 -12.87
N LEU A 122 2.68 3.22 -13.47
CA LEU A 122 3.36 2.18 -12.73
C LEU A 122 4.49 2.82 -11.91
N MET A 123 4.41 2.65 -10.61
CA MET A 123 5.37 3.16 -9.63
C MET A 123 6.10 2.00 -8.98
N LYS A 124 7.37 2.22 -8.63
CA LYS A 124 8.21 1.30 -7.87
C LYS A 124 8.72 1.99 -6.61
N TYR A 125 8.61 1.33 -5.46
CA TYR A 125 9.29 1.67 -4.23
C TYR A 125 10.31 0.57 -3.88
N SER A 126 11.55 0.99 -3.57
CA SER A 126 12.65 0.10 -3.20
C SER A 126 13.03 0.35 -1.74
N PRO A 127 12.65 -0.53 -0.79
CA PRO A 127 12.95 -0.35 0.63
C PRO A 127 14.45 -0.26 0.94
N ALA A 128 15.28 -0.99 0.20
CA ALA A 128 16.73 -1.03 0.40
C ALA A 128 17.41 0.33 0.23
N THR A 129 16.87 1.18 -0.65
CA THR A 129 17.42 2.51 -0.96
C THR A 129 16.49 3.66 -0.55
N ASP A 130 15.31 3.34 -0.01
CA ASP A 130 14.22 4.28 0.25
C ASP A 130 13.89 5.18 -0.95
N THR A 131 13.85 4.60 -2.15
CA THR A 131 13.59 5.35 -3.39
C THR A 131 12.23 4.99 -3.99
N MET A 132 11.53 6.00 -4.49
CA MET A 132 10.31 5.85 -5.26
C MET A 132 10.52 6.43 -6.66
N GLN A 133 10.10 5.71 -7.70
CA GLN A 133 10.29 6.09 -9.09
C GLN A 133 9.16 5.60 -9.99
N VAL A 134 8.92 6.32 -11.08
CA VAL A 134 8.05 5.88 -12.17
C VAL A 134 8.76 4.79 -12.96
N VAL A 135 8.05 3.70 -13.27
CA VAL A 135 8.53 2.64 -14.14
C VAL A 135 8.00 2.91 -15.56
N PRO A 136 8.90 3.08 -16.56
CA PRO A 136 8.47 3.26 -17.94
C PRO A 136 7.71 2.04 -18.47
N THR A 137 6.56 2.26 -19.12
CA THR A 137 5.66 1.20 -19.61
C THR A 137 5.57 1.15 -21.14
N SER A 138 6.53 1.75 -21.84
CA SER A 138 6.72 1.70 -23.31
C SER A 138 5.43 1.88 -24.12
N GLY A 139 4.62 2.90 -23.80
CA GLY A 139 3.41 3.24 -24.55
C GLY A 139 2.10 2.73 -23.96
N VAL A 140 2.14 1.95 -22.88
CA VAL A 140 0.93 1.57 -22.13
C VAL A 140 0.55 2.67 -21.15
N SER A 141 -0.56 3.35 -21.40
CA SER A 141 -1.07 4.45 -20.56
C SER A 141 -2.25 4.07 -19.67
N LYS A 142 -2.90 2.92 -19.90
CA LYS A 142 -4.08 2.47 -19.14
C LYS A 142 -3.94 1.03 -18.66
N PHE A 143 -3.83 0.88 -17.34
CA PHE A 143 -3.75 -0.40 -16.66
C PHE A 143 -5.08 -0.71 -15.98
N LEU A 144 -5.55 -1.96 -16.11
CA LEU A 144 -6.68 -2.47 -15.37
C LEU A 144 -6.24 -3.10 -14.04
N LEU A 145 -5.14 -3.87 -14.05
CA LEU A 145 -4.66 -4.65 -12.90
C LEU A 145 -3.14 -4.81 -12.92
N LEU A 146 -2.55 -4.87 -11.72
CA LEU A 146 -1.20 -5.36 -11.46
C LEU A 146 -1.28 -6.71 -10.75
N PHE A 147 -0.51 -7.69 -11.22
CA PHE A 147 -0.38 -8.96 -10.50
C PHE A 147 1.03 -9.53 -10.67
N PRO A 148 1.54 -10.24 -9.64
CA PRO A 148 2.84 -10.89 -9.74
C PRO A 148 2.75 -12.07 -10.72
N PHE A 149 3.74 -12.20 -11.59
CA PHE A 149 3.84 -13.30 -12.56
C PHE A 149 5.30 -13.71 -12.72
N GLN A 150 5.64 -14.93 -12.30
CA GLN A 150 6.97 -15.53 -12.45
C GLN A 150 8.13 -14.62 -11.98
N GLY A 151 7.98 -13.97 -10.82
CA GLY A 151 9.00 -13.06 -10.29
C GLY A 151 9.08 -11.70 -10.99
N THR A 152 8.09 -11.37 -11.80
CA THR A 152 7.92 -10.06 -12.45
C THR A 152 6.55 -9.46 -12.13
N VAL A 153 6.29 -8.22 -12.56
CA VAL A 153 4.96 -7.61 -12.55
C VAL A 153 4.34 -7.77 -13.94
N ALA A 154 3.15 -8.38 -14.00
CA ALA A 154 2.33 -8.37 -15.18
C ALA A 154 1.29 -7.23 -15.12
N LEU A 155 1.03 -6.64 -16.28
CA LEU A 155 0.12 -5.52 -16.48
C LEU A 155 -1.06 -6.03 -17.32
N ALA A 156 -2.28 -5.97 -16.78
CA ALA A 156 -3.47 -6.09 -17.61
C ALA A 156 -3.75 -4.72 -18.22
N VAL A 157 -3.75 -4.62 -19.55
CA VAL A 157 -3.91 -3.36 -20.29
C VAL A 157 -5.32 -3.27 -20.86
N ILE A 158 -5.96 -2.11 -20.74
CA ILE A 158 -7.17 -1.81 -21.52
C ILE A 158 -6.68 -1.10 -22.78
N GLY A 159 -6.66 -1.82 -23.90
CA GLY A 159 -6.14 -1.28 -25.15
C GLY A 159 -6.95 -0.08 -25.66
N SER A 160 -6.26 0.87 -26.28
CA SER A 160 -6.48 1.10 -27.70
C SER A 160 -5.15 0.82 -28.39
N GLY A 161 -5.18 0.04 -29.48
CA GLY A 161 -3.99 -0.27 -30.27
C GLY A 161 -3.31 0.93 -30.89
#